data_AF-A0A534MR64-F1
#
_entry.id   AF-A0A534MR64-F1
#
_cell.length_a   1.000
_cell.length_b   1.000
_cell.length_c   1.000
_cell.angle_alpha   90.00
_cell.angle_beta   90.00
_cell.angle_gamma   90.00
#
_symmetry.space_group_name_H-M   'P 1'
#
loop_
_entity.id
_entity.type
_entity.pdbx_description
1 polymer ?
#
loop_
_entity_poly.entity_id
_entity_poly.type
_entity_poly.pdbx_seq_one_letter_code
_entity_poly.pdbx_strand_id
1 'polypeptide(L)' 'PVIGVGGVGSGRDALEYIMAGASAVQVGTAILSRGLGVFDEITKEMASLLEEAGFQSVPEAIGVAHA' A
#
# COMPACT_ATOMS: atom_id res chain seq x y z
N PRO A 1 -11.61 11.07 -2.64
CA PRO A 1 -10.63 10.20 -1.93
C PRO A 1 -11.22 8.80 -1.72
N VAL A 2 -10.49 7.75 -2.11
CA VAL A 2 -10.91 6.34 -2.00
C VAL A 2 -10.08 5.64 -0.93
N ILE A 3 -10.69 4.76 -0.13
CA ILE A 3 -9.98 3.87 0.81
C ILE A 3 -10.06 2.45 0.25
N GLY A 4 -8.91 1.86 -0.09
CA GLY A 4 -8.80 0.50 -0.60
C GLY A 4 -8.92 -0.54 0.51
N VAL A 5 -9.66 -1.62 0.26
CA VAL A 5 -9.80 -2.73 1.21
C VAL A 5 -10.00 -4.05 0.46
N GLY A 6 -9.42 -5.11 1.01
CA GLY A 6 -9.51 -6.47 0.47
C GLY A 6 -8.12 -7.03 0.16
N GLY A 7 -7.72 -8.08 0.88
CA GLY A 7 -6.50 -8.83 0.57
C GLY A 7 -5.16 -8.13 0.81
N VAL A 8 -5.13 -6.89 1.32
CA VAL A 8 -3.87 -6.17 1.61
C VAL A 8 -3.06 -6.91 2.67
N GLY A 9 -1.97 -7.56 2.24
CA GLY A 9 -1.09 -8.35 3.10
C GLY A 9 0.38 -7.97 2.99
N SER A 10 0.78 -7.22 1.97
CA SER A 10 2.14 -6.76 1.71
C SER A 10 2.18 -5.26 1.35
N GLY A 11 3.38 -4.67 1.38
CA GLY A 11 3.61 -3.31 0.89
C GLY A 11 3.32 -3.18 -0.61
N ARG A 12 3.55 -4.26 -1.38
CA ARG A 12 3.19 -4.33 -2.80
C ARG A 12 1.68 -4.24 -3.02
N ASP A 13 0.88 -5.01 -2.28
CA ASP A 13 -0.59 -4.95 -2.38
C ASP A 13 -1.09 -3.53 -2.05
N ALA A 14 -0.52 -2.92 -0.99
CA ALA A 14 -0.87 -1.56 -0.59
C ALA A 14 -0.55 -0.55 -1.70
N LEU A 15 0.66 -0.62 -2.28
CA LEU A 15 1.07 0.26 -3.37
C LEU A 15 0.21 0.07 -4.61
N GLU A 16 -0.17 -1.15 -4.98
CA GLU A 16 -1.07 -1.42 -6.11
C GLU A 16 -2.43 -0.71 -5.93
N TYR A 17 -3.02 -0.73 -4.73
CA TYR A 17 -4.23 0.03 -4.43
C TYR A 17 -4.02 1.54 -4.56
N ILE A 18 -2.90 2.06 -4.07
CA ILE A 18 -2.56 3.48 -4.20
C ILE A 18 -2.43 3.86 -5.69
N MET A 19 -1.68 3.07 -6.47
CA MET A 19 -1.50 3.26 -7.91
C MET A 19 -2.82 3.19 -8.69
N ALA A 20 -3.76 2.36 -8.25
CA ALA A 20 -5.12 2.31 -8.78
C ALA A 20 -6.00 3.51 -8.38
N GLY A 21 -5.55 4.37 -7.45
CA GLY A 21 -6.24 5.61 -7.06
C GLY A 21 -6.74 5.66 -5.61
N ALA A 22 -6.44 4.66 -4.79
CA ALA A 22 -6.70 4.76 -3.36
C ALA A 22 -5.81 5.84 -2.72
N SER A 23 -6.33 6.55 -1.71
CA SER A 23 -5.59 7.51 -0.90
C SER A 23 -5.12 6.91 0.43
N ALA A 24 -5.68 5.75 0.80
CA ALA A 24 -5.31 4.96 1.97
C ALA A 24 -5.77 3.51 1.76
N VAL A 25 -5.23 2.57 2.56
CA VAL A 25 -5.64 1.16 2.54
C VAL A 25 -5.98 0.65 3.94
N GLN A 26 -6.82 -0.38 4.01
CA GLN A 26 -7.18 -1.08 5.25
C GLN A 26 -6.62 -2.50 5.25
N VAL A 27 -6.06 -2.90 6.40
CA VAL A 27 -5.52 -4.25 6.64
C VAL A 27 -6.38 -4.93 7.71
N GLY A 28 -6.85 -6.14 7.41
CA GLY A 28 -7.73 -6.91 8.30
C GLY A 28 -7.29 -8.36 8.43
N THR A 29 -7.57 -9.18 7.41
CA THR A 29 -7.28 -10.62 7.42
C THR A 29 -5.82 -10.95 7.74
N ALA A 30 -4.87 -10.15 7.23
CA ALA A 30 -3.44 -10.38 7.47
C ALA A 30 -3.03 -10.30 8.96
N ILE A 31 -3.78 -9.55 9.78
CA ILE A 31 -3.53 -9.44 11.22
C ILE A 31 -3.72 -10.80 11.91
N LEU A 32 -4.68 -11.61 11.45
CA LEU A 32 -5.00 -12.90 12.06
C LEU A 32 -3.84 -13.90 11.93
N SER A 33 -3.09 -13.84 10.83
CA SER A 33 -1.97 -14.76 10.54
C SER A 33 -0.60 -14.21 10.93
N ARG A 34 -0.40 -12.88 10.88
CA ARG A 34 0.92 -12.24 11.06
C ARG A 34 1.02 -11.40 12.34
N GLY A 35 -0.08 -11.23 13.07
CA GLY A 35 -0.15 -10.34 14.23
C GLY A 35 -0.02 -8.87 13.84
N LEU A 36 0.18 -8.02 14.85
CA LEU A 36 0.26 -6.56 14.67
C LEU A 36 1.54 -6.09 13.97
N GLY A 37 2.58 -6.93 13.89
CA GLY A 37 3.83 -6.61 13.18
C GLY A 37 3.63 -6.35 11.69
N VAL A 38 2.53 -6.85 11.11
CA VAL A 38 2.20 -6.70 9.69
C VAL A 38 2.13 -5.23 9.24
N PHE A 39 1.74 -4.31 10.13
CA PHE A 39 1.66 -2.89 9.78
C PHE A 39 3.04 -2.28 9.50
N ASP A 40 4.05 -2.62 10.31
CA ASP A 40 5.42 -2.15 10.14
C ASP A 40 6.07 -2.79 8.90
N GLU A 41 5.83 -4.08 8.68
CA GLU A 41 6.29 -4.82 7.51
C GLU A 41 5.74 -4.22 6.20
N ILE A 42 4.42 -4.00 6.11
CA ILE A 42 3.76 -3.38 4.96
C ILE A 42 4.31 -1.97 4.71
N THR A 43 4.46 -1.16 5.77
CA THR A 43 4.90 0.24 5.63
C THR A 43 6.33 0.33 5.13
N LYS A 44 7.24 -0.52 5.64
CA LYS A 44 8.64 -0.56 5.21
C LYS A 44 8.79 -1.05 3.77
N GLU A 45 8.09 -2.12 3.42
CA GLU A 45 8.10 -2.66 2.06
C GLU A 45 7.53 -1.63 1.07
N MET A 46 6.42 -0.97 1.40
CA MET A 46 5.83 0.08 0.56
C MET A 46 6.77 1.27 0.38
N ALA A 47 7.51 1.69 1.42
CA ALA A 47 8.50 2.76 1.31
C ALA A 47 9.64 2.39 0.34
N SER A 48 10.18 1.16 0.43
CA SER A 48 11.20 0.66 -0.52
C SER A 48 10.67 0.68 -1.95
N LEU A 49 9.45 0.18 -2.16
CA LEU A 49 8.84 0.11 -3.50
C LEU A 49 8.55 1.49 -4.10
N LEU A 50 8.17 2.47 -3.27
CA LEU A 50 8.00 3.85 -3.72
C LEU A 50 9.32 4.45 -4.21
N GLU A 51 10.39 4.27 -3.42
CA GLU A 51 11.74 4.73 -3.79
C GLU A 51 12.24 4.04 -5.06
N GLU A 52 12.09 2.72 -5.17
CA GLU A 52 12.45 1.92 -6.35
C GLU A 52 11.68 2.35 -7.60
N ALA A 53 10.41 2.73 -7.46
CA ALA A 53 9.57 3.24 -8.54
C ALA A 53 9.84 4.73 -8.87
N GLY A 54 10.70 5.42 -8.12
CA GLY A 54 11.07 6.81 -8.35
C GLY A 54 10.07 7.84 -7.83
N PHE A 55 9.15 7.44 -6.95
CA PHE A 55 8.23 8.36 -6.28
C PHE A 55 8.87 8.94 -5.02
N GLN A 56 8.70 10.23 -4.78
CA GLN A 56 9.21 10.89 -3.57
C GLN A 56 8.19 10.87 -2.41
N SER A 57 6.93 10.57 -2.72
CA SER A 57 5.85 10.54 -1.73
C SER A 57 4.66 9.69 -2.18
N VAL A 58 3.87 9.19 -1.23
CA VAL A 58 2.63 8.42 -1.51
C VAL A 58 1.68 9.18 -2.45
N PRO A 59 1.42 10.49 -2.29
CA PRO A 59 0.53 11.23 -3.19
C PRO A 59 0.93 11.21 -4.66
N GLU A 60 2.23 11.13 -4.98
CA GLU A 60 2.71 11.05 -6.36
C GLU A 60 2.35 9.72 -7.03
N ALA A 61 2.18 8.66 -6.24
CA ALA A 61 1.79 7.35 -6.75
C ALA A 61 0.27 7.20 -6.89
N ILE A 62 -0.57 8.12 -6.40
CA ILE A 62 -2.04 7.96 -6.45
C ILE A 62 -2.55 8.02 -7.88
N GLY A 63 -3.17 6.94 -8.36
CA GLY A 63 -3.89 6.91 -9.64
C GLY A 63 -3.01 6.81 -10.89
N VAL A 64 -1.69 6.62 -10.74
CA VAL A 64 -0.74 6.52 -11.87
C VAL A 64 -1.01 5.36 -12.82
N ALA A 65 -1.76 4.33 -12.39
CA ALA A 65 -2.16 3.21 -13.24
C ALA A 65 -3.22 3.57 -14.31
N HIS A 66 -3.78 4.78 -14.24
CA HIS A 66 -4.77 5.30 -15.18
C HIS A 66 -4.22 6.38 -16.12
N ALA A 67 -2.92 6.70 -16.02
CA ALA A 67 -2.23 7.73 -16.81
C ALA A 67 -1.62 7.17 -18.10
#